data_AF-A0A142VVP9-F1
#
_entry.id   AF-A0A142VVP9-F1
#
_cell.length_a   1.000
_cell.length_b   1.000
_cell.length_c   1.000
_cell.angle_alpha   90.00
_cell.angle_beta   90.00
_cell.angle_gamma   90.00
#
_symmetry.space_group_name_H-M   'P 1'
#
loop_
_entity.id
_entity.type
_entity.pdbx_description
1 polymer ?
#
loop_
_entity_poly.entity_id
_entity_poly.type
_entity_poly.pdbx_seq_one_letter_code
_entity_poly.pdbx_strand_id
1 'polypeptide(L)'
;MMLAEEGRLDIDAPINRYLDFAVVSPAAPEQNITARHLLMHMSGISDATYYAVDFRTHGGDSPLALGDFLHSYLVPGGTHYSATGSFSGAPPGRAYDYCNVGYGLLGYIGTRVAGVDFRTYLQRRLFSPLGMDHLSWTLADVPAALRVTPYESDAQRLVPVAPVGFPDWPAGMLRASISGLMPFVAASANRGRTGSHRMLAEPSMDEMLHMQKPPGLPVWLTGQGLGWMESEGEGAPRINHWGGDPGVFTAVYLDPATTTGIAILTNGSATASSKAAIKAIARKLFTLGNALS
;
A
#
# COMPACT_ATOMS: atom_id res chain seq x y z
N MET A 1 -1.36 2.86 -11.88
CA MET A 1 -0.45 3.12 -13.01
C MET A 1 -0.71 2.24 -14.23
N MET A 2 -0.77 0.90 -14.16
CA MET A 2 -1.11 0.08 -15.36
C MET A 2 -2.41 0.52 -16.05
N LEU A 3 -3.49 0.77 -15.29
CA LEU A 3 -4.74 1.30 -15.85
C LEU A 3 -4.59 2.68 -16.51
N ALA A 4 -3.59 3.47 -16.12
CA ALA A 4 -3.28 4.75 -16.73
C ALA A 4 -2.50 4.57 -18.05
N GLU A 5 -1.54 3.64 -18.11
CA GLU A 5 -0.89 3.25 -19.36
C GLU A 5 -1.88 2.67 -20.37
N GLU A 6 -2.93 1.99 -19.89
CA GLU A 6 -4.05 1.51 -20.71
C GLU A 6 -4.98 2.63 -21.19
N GLY A 7 -4.79 3.88 -20.75
CA GLY A 7 -5.66 5.01 -21.07
C GLY A 7 -7.03 4.95 -20.41
N ARG A 8 -7.21 4.11 -19.39
CA ARG A 8 -8.51 3.87 -18.72
C ARG A 8 -8.69 4.69 -17.45
N LEU A 9 -7.57 5.12 -16.85
CA LEU A 9 -7.54 5.98 -15.68
C LEU A 9 -6.63 7.18 -15.97
N ASP A 10 -7.16 8.39 -15.88
CA ASP A 10 -6.35 9.60 -15.80
C ASP A 10 -6.12 9.88 -14.30
N ILE A 11 -4.86 9.84 -13.86
CA ILE A 11 -4.53 9.98 -12.44
C ILE A 11 -4.70 11.42 -11.92
N ASP A 12 -4.80 12.39 -12.82
CA ASP A 12 -5.02 13.81 -12.53
C ASP A 12 -6.48 14.24 -12.72
N ALA A 13 -7.32 13.36 -13.26
CA ALA A 13 -8.76 13.60 -13.34
C ALA A 13 -9.45 13.46 -11.96
N PRO A 14 -10.60 14.14 -11.76
CA PRO A 14 -11.42 13.96 -10.56
C PRO A 14 -11.85 12.50 -10.37
N ILE A 15 -11.61 11.94 -9.17
CA ILE A 15 -11.94 10.53 -8.88
C ILE A 15 -13.44 10.22 -9.00
N ASN A 16 -14.30 11.22 -8.79
CA ASN A 16 -15.75 11.07 -8.90
C ASN A 16 -16.21 10.71 -10.33
N ARG A 17 -15.34 10.83 -11.35
CA ARG A 17 -15.61 10.30 -12.70
C ARG A 17 -15.63 8.77 -12.75
N TYR A 18 -15.02 8.11 -11.76
CA TYR A 18 -14.81 6.65 -11.73
C TYR A 18 -15.61 5.95 -10.63
N LEU A 19 -16.36 6.70 -9.82
CA LEU A 19 -17.11 6.20 -8.67
C LEU A 19 -18.62 6.22 -8.96
N ASP A 20 -19.38 5.38 -8.27
CA ASP A 20 -20.85 5.42 -8.21
C ASP A 20 -21.42 6.24 -7.06
N PHE A 21 -20.55 6.75 -6.19
CA PHE A 21 -20.91 7.70 -5.15
C PHE A 21 -19.93 8.88 -5.16
N ALA A 22 -20.39 10.03 -4.68
CA ALA A 22 -19.57 11.22 -4.63
C ALA A 22 -18.74 11.24 -3.34
N VAL A 23 -17.43 11.44 -3.49
CA VAL A 23 -16.52 11.75 -2.38
C VAL A 23 -16.17 13.23 -2.48
N VAL A 24 -16.53 14.00 -1.45
CA VAL A 24 -16.35 15.45 -1.40
C VAL A 24 -15.73 15.81 -0.06
N SER A 25 -14.60 16.52 -0.09
CA SER A 25 -13.96 17.03 1.13
C SER A 25 -14.80 18.16 1.72
N PRO A 26 -15.24 18.08 2.99
CA PRO A 26 -15.96 19.17 3.64
C PRO A 26 -15.13 20.45 3.76
N ALA A 27 -13.80 20.33 3.87
CA ALA A 27 -12.89 21.47 3.99
C ALA A 27 -12.68 22.21 2.66
N ALA A 28 -12.94 21.56 1.52
CA ALA A 28 -12.73 22.12 0.19
C ALA A 28 -13.71 21.50 -0.83
N PRO A 29 -15.03 21.78 -0.73
CA PRO A 29 -16.05 21.09 -1.53
C PRO A 29 -15.93 21.36 -3.04
N GLU A 30 -15.33 22.48 -3.42
CA GLU A 30 -15.09 22.86 -4.82
C GLU A 30 -13.82 22.25 -5.43
N GLN A 31 -12.96 21.61 -4.61
CA GLN A 31 -11.71 21.01 -5.07
C GLN A 31 -11.87 19.51 -5.29
N ASN A 32 -11.40 19.05 -6.45
CA ASN A 32 -11.44 17.64 -6.81
C ASN A 32 -10.31 16.86 -6.13
N ILE A 33 -10.65 15.69 -5.58
CA ILE A 33 -9.66 14.66 -5.24
C ILE A 33 -9.29 13.92 -6.53
N THR A 34 -8.01 13.61 -6.73
CA THR A 34 -7.49 12.87 -7.89
C THR A 34 -6.83 11.57 -7.43
N ALA A 35 -6.61 10.62 -8.34
CA ALA A 35 -5.89 9.40 -7.98
C ALA A 35 -4.43 9.69 -7.59
N ARG A 36 -3.81 10.72 -8.18
CA ARG A 36 -2.49 11.21 -7.76
C ARG A 36 -2.50 11.66 -6.30
N HIS A 37 -3.52 12.42 -5.88
CA HIS A 37 -3.65 12.80 -4.48
C HIS A 37 -3.75 11.59 -3.55
N LEU A 38 -4.51 10.56 -3.92
CA LEU A 38 -4.61 9.32 -3.13
C LEU A 38 -3.27 8.57 -3.07
N LEU A 39 -2.59 8.41 -4.22
CA LEU A 39 -1.29 7.72 -4.32
C LEU A 39 -0.17 8.38 -3.53
N MET A 40 -0.25 9.70 -3.33
CA MET A 40 0.71 10.49 -2.55
C MET A 40 0.29 10.70 -1.09
N HIS A 41 -0.83 10.13 -0.64
CA HIS A 41 -1.41 10.40 0.69
C HIS A 41 -1.69 11.90 0.93
N MET A 42 -2.21 12.59 -0.09
CA MET A 42 -2.52 14.03 -0.06
C MET A 42 -3.96 14.33 -0.45
N SER A 43 -4.89 13.38 -0.32
CA SER A 43 -6.28 13.56 -0.72
C SER A 43 -7.10 14.43 0.22
N GLY A 44 -6.63 14.64 1.45
CA GLY A 44 -7.45 15.22 2.53
C GLY A 44 -8.45 14.23 3.13
N ILE A 45 -8.48 12.97 2.69
CA ILE A 45 -9.14 11.87 3.42
C ILE A 45 -8.24 11.51 4.62
N SER A 46 -8.86 11.19 5.75
CA SER A 46 -8.15 10.88 6.99
C SER A 46 -8.62 9.55 7.60
N ASP A 47 -7.68 8.87 8.26
CA ASP A 47 -7.91 7.64 9.02
C ASP A 47 -8.29 7.92 10.49
N ALA A 48 -8.56 9.17 10.87
CA ALA A 48 -8.86 9.50 12.26
C ALA A 48 -10.09 8.75 12.81
N THR A 49 -11.16 8.56 12.02
CA THR A 49 -12.28 7.68 12.41
C THR A 49 -11.93 6.21 12.24
N TYR A 50 -11.11 5.87 11.24
CA TYR A 50 -10.65 4.51 11.00
C TYR A 50 -9.93 3.93 12.22
N TYR A 51 -9.10 4.71 12.91
CA TYR A 51 -8.44 4.30 14.14
C TYR A 51 -9.32 4.34 15.40
N ALA A 52 -10.51 4.94 15.33
CA ALA A 52 -11.49 4.98 16.41
C ALA A 52 -12.50 3.81 16.35
N VAL A 53 -12.57 3.10 15.23
CA VAL A 53 -13.50 1.99 14.99
C VAL A 53 -12.72 0.72 14.72
N ASP A 54 -13.13 -0.39 15.34
CA ASP A 54 -12.50 -1.67 15.06
C ASP A 54 -13.08 -2.32 13.80
N PHE A 55 -12.37 -2.16 12.68
CA PHE A 55 -12.72 -2.81 11.41
C PHE A 55 -12.11 -4.21 11.23
N ARG A 56 -11.41 -4.74 12.25
CA ARG A 56 -10.74 -6.04 12.16
C ARG A 56 -11.73 -7.17 12.27
N THR A 57 -11.59 -8.14 11.37
CA THR A 57 -12.18 -9.48 11.54
C THR A 57 -11.10 -10.45 11.99
N HIS A 58 -11.17 -10.89 13.24
CA HIS A 58 -10.20 -11.81 13.81
C HIS A 58 -10.45 -13.24 13.33
N GLY A 59 -9.42 -13.87 12.78
CA GLY A 59 -9.44 -15.26 12.31
C GLY A 59 -10.14 -15.47 10.96
N GLY A 60 -10.50 -14.40 10.25
CA GLY A 60 -11.28 -14.50 9.01
C GLY A 60 -11.14 -13.27 8.12
N ASP A 61 -11.67 -13.41 6.90
CA ASP A 61 -11.84 -12.29 5.98
C ASP A 61 -12.96 -11.37 6.46
N SER A 62 -12.84 -10.06 6.19
CA SER A 62 -13.91 -9.13 6.54
C SER A 62 -15.18 -9.46 5.76
N PRO A 63 -16.35 -9.55 6.44
CA PRO A 63 -17.62 -9.75 5.75
C PRO A 63 -18.14 -8.47 5.09
N LEU A 64 -17.57 -7.30 5.41
CA LEU A 64 -17.97 -6.02 4.87
C LEU A 64 -17.33 -5.81 3.50
N ALA A 65 -18.15 -5.63 2.46
CA ALA A 65 -17.65 -5.37 1.12
C ALA A 65 -16.95 -4.00 1.05
N LEU A 66 -15.89 -3.91 0.24
CA LEU A 66 -15.09 -2.69 0.08
C LEU A 66 -15.93 -1.46 -0.29
N GLY A 67 -16.89 -1.62 -1.22
CA GLY A 67 -17.77 -0.53 -1.65
C GLY A 67 -18.67 -0.03 -0.52
N ASP A 68 -19.26 -0.96 0.26
CA ASP A 68 -20.12 -0.62 1.40
C ASP A 68 -19.34 0.07 2.52
N PHE A 69 -18.13 -0.42 2.81
CA PHE A 69 -17.20 0.23 3.73
C PHE A 69 -16.90 1.67 3.31
N LEU A 70 -16.44 1.86 2.06
CA LEU A 70 -16.09 3.19 1.55
C LEU A 70 -17.29 4.14 1.54
N HIS A 71 -18.47 3.68 1.12
CA HIS A 71 -19.69 4.49 1.17
C HIS A 71 -20.03 4.87 2.61
N SER A 72 -19.98 3.92 3.55
CA SER A 72 -20.28 4.18 4.96
C SER A 72 -19.32 5.17 5.62
N TYR A 73 -18.08 5.25 5.14
CA TYR A 73 -17.01 6.07 5.73
C TYR A 73 -16.87 7.45 5.06
N LEU A 74 -17.09 7.55 3.74
CA LEU A 74 -16.77 8.74 2.95
C LEU A 74 -17.98 9.57 2.53
N VAL A 75 -19.21 9.04 2.63
CA VAL A 75 -20.43 9.72 2.18
C VAL A 75 -21.21 10.28 3.37
N PRO A 76 -21.63 11.56 3.36
CA PRO A 76 -22.46 12.14 4.40
C PRO A 76 -23.70 11.29 4.71
N GLY A 77 -23.92 10.98 5.99
CA GLY A 77 -25.00 10.10 6.45
C GLY A 77 -24.63 8.61 6.49
N GLY A 78 -23.44 8.22 6.02
CA GLY A 78 -22.88 6.89 6.22
C GLY A 78 -22.62 6.60 7.71
N THR A 79 -22.74 5.33 8.11
CA THR A 79 -22.64 4.89 9.51
C THR A 79 -21.30 5.23 10.19
N HIS A 80 -20.21 5.30 9.41
CA HIS A 80 -18.87 5.62 9.90
C HIS A 80 -18.36 6.96 9.39
N TYR A 81 -19.24 7.78 8.80
CA TYR A 81 -18.87 9.08 8.29
C TYR A 81 -18.65 10.08 9.42
N SER A 82 -17.53 10.79 9.37
CA SER A 82 -17.26 11.95 10.20
C SER A 82 -16.63 13.06 9.36
N ALA A 83 -17.22 14.26 9.36
CA ALA A 83 -16.68 15.37 8.58
C ALA A 83 -15.25 15.78 9.01
N THR A 84 -14.89 15.53 10.27
CA THR A 84 -13.56 15.84 10.85
C THR A 84 -12.73 14.60 11.13
N GLY A 85 -13.27 13.41 10.88
CA GLY A 85 -12.62 12.14 11.18
C GLY A 85 -12.40 11.26 9.94
N SER A 86 -13.26 11.37 8.93
CA SER A 86 -13.07 10.78 7.59
C SER A 86 -12.28 11.71 6.67
N PHE A 87 -12.22 13.00 7.00
CA PHE A 87 -11.50 14.03 6.26
C PHE A 87 -10.68 14.89 7.21
N SER A 88 -9.50 15.30 6.77
CA SER A 88 -8.70 16.29 7.46
C SER A 88 -9.18 17.71 7.11
N GLY A 89 -8.66 18.71 7.82
CA GLY A 89 -8.90 20.12 7.50
C GLY A 89 -8.12 20.63 6.28
N ALA A 90 -7.28 19.80 5.68
CA ALA A 90 -6.44 20.19 4.55
C ALA A 90 -7.17 19.96 3.22
N PRO A 91 -7.15 20.94 2.29
CA PRO A 91 -7.61 20.70 0.93
C PRO A 91 -6.78 19.62 0.21
N PRO A 92 -7.35 18.94 -0.80
CA PRO A 92 -6.60 17.99 -1.63
C PRO A 92 -5.33 18.62 -2.21
N GLY A 93 -4.22 17.88 -2.16
CA GLY A 93 -2.90 18.31 -2.64
C GLY A 93 -2.15 19.27 -1.71
N ARG A 94 -2.66 19.59 -0.50
CA ARG A 94 -2.05 20.59 0.39
C ARG A 94 -1.27 20.04 1.57
N ALA A 95 -1.60 18.87 2.07
CA ALA A 95 -0.88 18.25 3.17
C ALA A 95 -0.83 16.73 3.00
N TYR A 96 0.27 16.14 3.42
CA TYR A 96 0.42 14.71 3.59
C TYR A 96 -0.36 14.24 4.84
N ASP A 97 -1.19 13.22 4.67
CA ASP A 97 -1.84 12.47 5.73
C ASP A 97 -1.94 11.00 5.27
N TYR A 98 -1.13 10.11 5.88
CA TYR A 98 -1.14 8.69 5.53
C TYR A 98 -2.54 8.12 5.74
N CYS A 99 -3.08 7.45 4.72
CA CYS A 99 -4.49 7.08 4.71
C CYS A 99 -4.71 5.74 4.00
N ASN A 100 -5.06 4.73 4.79
CA ASN A 100 -5.45 3.40 4.35
C ASN A 100 -6.78 3.44 3.59
N VAL A 101 -7.75 4.21 4.08
CA VAL A 101 -9.04 4.39 3.39
C VAL A 101 -8.85 4.95 1.99
N GLY A 102 -7.86 5.84 1.80
CA GLY A 102 -7.48 6.35 0.49
C GLY A 102 -6.97 5.27 -0.47
N TYR A 103 -6.22 4.29 0.02
CA TYR A 103 -5.77 3.14 -0.76
C TYR A 103 -6.89 2.12 -0.99
N GLY A 104 -7.79 1.93 -0.03
CA GLY A 104 -9.04 1.21 -0.23
C GLY A 104 -9.86 1.81 -1.39
N LEU A 105 -9.96 3.15 -1.42
CA LEU A 105 -10.63 3.88 -2.50
C LEU A 105 -9.93 3.71 -3.85
N LEU A 106 -8.58 3.72 -3.90
CA LEU A 106 -7.83 3.41 -5.12
C LEU A 106 -8.13 2.00 -5.65
N GLY A 107 -8.21 0.99 -4.78
CA GLY A 107 -8.57 -0.38 -5.18
C GLY A 107 -10.02 -0.48 -5.66
N TYR A 108 -10.93 0.29 -5.08
CA TYR A 108 -12.32 0.38 -5.54
C TYR A 108 -12.40 1.06 -6.91
N ILE A 109 -11.74 2.21 -7.11
CA ILE A 109 -11.60 2.85 -8.44
C ILE A 109 -11.01 1.86 -9.46
N GLY A 110 -9.98 1.11 -9.06
CA GLY A 110 -9.40 0.04 -9.87
C GLY A 110 -10.43 -1.00 -10.32
N THR A 111 -11.30 -1.46 -9.42
CA THR A 111 -12.41 -2.37 -9.73
C THR A 111 -13.37 -1.76 -10.75
N ARG A 112 -13.80 -0.51 -10.51
CA ARG A 112 -14.76 0.22 -11.36
C ARG A 112 -14.22 0.41 -12.77
N VAL A 113 -12.99 0.89 -12.88
CA VAL A 113 -12.31 1.14 -14.15
C VAL A 113 -12.00 -0.16 -14.88
N ALA A 114 -11.59 -1.21 -14.16
CA ALA A 114 -11.29 -2.52 -14.72
C ALA A 114 -12.55 -3.23 -15.27
N GLY A 115 -13.73 -2.96 -14.71
CA GLY A 115 -15.00 -3.62 -15.04
C GLY A 115 -15.11 -5.06 -14.52
N VAL A 116 -14.17 -5.46 -13.65
CA VAL A 116 -14.09 -6.78 -13.02
C VAL A 116 -13.52 -6.60 -11.61
N ASP A 117 -13.68 -7.61 -10.75
CA ASP A 117 -13.02 -7.63 -9.43
C ASP A 117 -11.52 -7.33 -9.57
N PHE A 118 -11.02 -6.35 -8.80
CA PHE A 118 -9.65 -5.87 -9.00
C PHE A 118 -8.59 -6.92 -8.66
N ARG A 119 -8.89 -7.90 -7.78
CA ARG A 119 -8.00 -9.05 -7.53
C ARG A 119 -7.90 -9.92 -8.78
N THR A 120 -9.00 -10.11 -9.51
CA THR A 120 -8.99 -10.81 -10.80
C THR A 120 -8.19 -10.04 -11.86
N TYR A 121 -8.35 -8.72 -11.92
CA TYR A 121 -7.54 -7.90 -12.82
C TYR A 121 -6.04 -8.01 -12.50
N LEU A 122 -5.65 -7.86 -11.23
CA LEU A 122 -4.26 -7.99 -10.79
C LEU A 122 -3.71 -9.40 -11.03
N GLN A 123 -4.49 -10.45 -10.78
CA GLN A 123 -4.08 -11.82 -11.08
C GLN A 123 -3.70 -11.97 -12.56
N ARG A 124 -4.56 -11.50 -13.47
CA ARG A 124 -4.38 -11.65 -14.93
C ARG A 124 -3.29 -10.74 -15.49
N ARG A 125 -3.17 -9.51 -14.98
CA ARG A 125 -2.35 -8.46 -15.58
C ARG A 125 -1.01 -8.25 -14.91
N LEU A 126 -0.90 -8.64 -13.63
CA LEU A 126 0.31 -8.46 -12.84
C LEU A 126 0.86 -9.81 -12.37
N PHE A 127 0.10 -10.58 -11.60
CA PHE A 127 0.66 -11.74 -10.89
C PHE A 127 1.05 -12.86 -11.85
N SER A 128 0.13 -13.34 -12.70
CA SER A 128 0.41 -14.43 -13.63
C SER A 128 1.52 -14.10 -14.63
N PRO A 129 1.55 -12.92 -15.29
CA PRO A 129 2.65 -12.58 -16.19
C PRO A 129 4.02 -12.48 -15.50
N LEU A 130 4.08 -12.08 -14.24
CA LEU A 130 5.34 -11.96 -13.49
C LEU A 130 5.75 -13.28 -12.80
N GLY A 131 4.95 -14.35 -12.92
CA GLY A 131 5.18 -15.60 -12.19
C GLY A 131 5.08 -15.42 -10.67
N MET A 132 4.24 -14.49 -10.23
CA MET A 132 3.99 -14.24 -8.82
C MET A 132 2.97 -15.27 -8.31
N ASP A 133 3.47 -16.43 -7.91
CA ASP A 133 2.69 -17.51 -7.32
C ASP A 133 2.60 -17.37 -5.79
N HIS A 134 1.58 -18.00 -5.19
CA HIS A 134 1.36 -18.00 -3.73
C HIS A 134 1.07 -16.62 -3.12
N LEU A 135 0.25 -15.81 -3.80
CA LEU A 135 -0.30 -14.57 -3.27
C LEU A 135 -1.82 -14.67 -3.15
N SER A 136 -2.37 -14.10 -2.07
CA SER A 136 -3.81 -13.93 -1.93
C SER A 136 -4.14 -12.70 -1.07
N TRP A 137 -5.20 -11.99 -1.46
CA TRP A 137 -5.80 -10.92 -0.65
C TRP A 137 -6.74 -11.46 0.44
N THR A 138 -7.22 -12.69 0.30
CA THR A 138 -8.14 -13.32 1.28
C THR A 138 -7.38 -14.37 2.09
N LEU A 139 -7.74 -14.51 3.36
CA LEU A 139 -7.24 -15.57 4.23
C LEU A 139 -7.77 -16.94 3.79
N ALA A 140 -9.03 -17.00 3.35
CA ALA A 140 -9.68 -18.22 2.88
C ALA A 140 -8.90 -18.89 1.74
N ASP A 141 -8.37 -18.11 0.80
CA ASP A 141 -7.66 -18.64 -0.37
C ASP A 141 -6.18 -18.98 -0.08
N VAL A 142 -5.65 -18.68 1.12
CA VAL A 142 -4.30 -19.14 1.50
C VAL A 142 -4.35 -20.62 1.87
N PRO A 143 -3.58 -21.49 1.19
CA PRO A 143 -3.51 -22.92 1.52
C PRO A 143 -3.07 -23.13 2.97
N ALA A 144 -3.72 -24.06 3.68
CA ALA A 144 -3.45 -24.29 5.10
C ALA A 144 -1.95 -24.57 5.39
N ALA A 145 -1.27 -25.30 4.51
CA ALA A 145 0.16 -25.60 4.63
C ALA A 145 1.09 -24.38 4.50
N LEU A 146 0.60 -23.27 3.94
CA LEU A 146 1.35 -22.02 3.75
C LEU A 146 0.94 -20.92 4.73
N ARG A 147 -0.06 -21.17 5.60
CA ARG A 147 -0.49 -20.18 6.60
C ARG A 147 0.59 -20.01 7.65
N VAL A 148 0.88 -18.76 7.99
CA VAL A 148 1.84 -18.39 9.02
C VAL A 148 1.08 -17.86 10.22
N THR A 149 1.50 -18.25 11.43
CA THR A 149 0.98 -17.69 12.68
C THR A 149 1.59 -16.31 12.92
N PRO A 150 0.79 -15.25 13.05
CA PRO A 150 1.26 -13.93 13.47
C PRO A 150 1.50 -13.88 14.99
N TYR A 151 2.43 -13.04 15.43
CA TYR A 151 2.82 -12.93 16.85
C TYR A 151 2.85 -11.48 17.35
N GLU A 152 2.28 -11.26 18.52
CA GLU A 152 2.43 -10.01 19.27
C GLU A 152 3.49 -10.15 20.37
N SER A 153 4.10 -9.04 20.75
CA SER A 153 5.02 -9.01 21.89
C SER A 153 4.26 -8.65 23.17
N ASP A 154 4.16 -9.57 24.12
CA ASP A 154 3.65 -9.33 25.46
C ASP A 154 4.74 -9.64 26.50
N ALA A 155 5.10 -8.65 27.32
CA ALA A 155 6.16 -8.76 28.33
C ALA A 155 7.45 -9.43 27.81
N GLN A 156 7.91 -9.04 26.61
CA GLN A 156 9.07 -9.59 25.89
C GLN A 156 8.93 -11.05 25.42
N ARG A 157 7.73 -11.63 25.49
CA ARG A 157 7.41 -12.94 24.93
C ARG A 157 6.58 -12.78 23.67
N LEU A 158 6.87 -13.61 22.67
CA LEU A 158 6.03 -13.70 21.47
C LEU A 158 4.81 -14.55 21.79
N VAL A 159 3.62 -13.95 21.63
CA VAL A 159 2.32 -14.60 21.86
C VAL A 159 1.63 -14.74 20.50
N PRO A 160 1.18 -15.95 20.13
CA PRO A 160 0.48 -16.13 18.86
C PRO A 160 -0.87 -15.42 18.89
N VAL A 161 -1.21 -14.74 17.79
CA VAL A 161 -2.50 -14.09 17.61
C VAL A 161 -3.22 -14.64 16.38
N ALA A 162 -4.52 -14.41 16.29
CA ALA A 162 -5.27 -14.75 15.08
C ALA A 162 -4.88 -13.80 13.94
N PRO A 163 -4.77 -14.28 12.69
CA PRO A 163 -4.66 -13.40 11.54
C PRO A 163 -5.90 -12.51 11.45
N VAL A 164 -5.73 -11.30 10.93
CA VAL A 164 -6.82 -10.33 10.77
C VAL A 164 -7.17 -10.14 9.30
N GLY A 165 -8.45 -9.86 9.04
CA GLY A 165 -8.95 -9.33 7.78
C GLY A 165 -9.51 -7.92 7.98
N PHE A 166 -9.42 -7.10 6.93
CA PHE A 166 -9.97 -5.75 6.89
C PHE A 166 -10.79 -5.53 5.62
N PRO A 167 -11.82 -4.64 5.65
CA PRO A 167 -12.66 -4.35 4.48
C PRO A 167 -11.92 -3.57 3.39
N ASP A 168 -10.94 -2.74 3.76
CA ASP A 168 -10.04 -1.99 2.88
C ASP A 168 -8.86 -2.84 2.42
N TRP A 169 -9.13 -4.10 2.04
CA TRP A 169 -8.12 -5.06 1.61
C TRP A 169 -7.04 -4.53 0.64
N PRO A 170 -7.30 -3.59 -0.30
CA PRO A 170 -6.25 -3.05 -1.18
C PRO A 170 -5.12 -2.30 -0.45
N ALA A 171 -5.35 -1.85 0.79
CA ALA A 171 -4.37 -1.08 1.56
C ALA A 171 -3.24 -1.94 2.15
N GLY A 172 -3.49 -3.22 2.45
CA GLY A 172 -2.49 -4.04 3.17
C GLY A 172 -2.68 -5.55 3.20
N MET A 173 -3.82 -6.11 2.75
CA MET A 173 -4.17 -7.53 3.00
C MET A 173 -3.50 -8.57 2.09
N LEU A 174 -2.48 -8.19 1.31
CA LEU A 174 -1.81 -9.14 0.43
C LEU A 174 -0.92 -10.08 1.23
N ARG A 175 -1.34 -11.34 1.31
CA ARG A 175 -0.56 -12.43 1.90
C ARG A 175 0.31 -13.00 0.80
N ALA A 176 1.63 -12.97 1.01
CA ALA A 176 2.61 -13.40 0.03
C ALA A 176 3.76 -14.15 0.68
N SER A 177 4.31 -15.12 -0.05
CA SER A 177 5.65 -15.65 0.25
C SER A 177 6.73 -14.68 -0.27
N ILE A 178 7.96 -14.82 0.24
CA ILE A 178 9.09 -14.06 -0.29
C ILE A 178 9.29 -14.33 -1.79
N SER A 179 9.17 -15.58 -2.23
CA SER A 179 9.35 -15.96 -3.64
C SER A 179 8.24 -15.40 -4.52
N GLY A 180 7.00 -15.33 -4.04
CA GLY A 180 5.88 -14.75 -4.78
C GLY A 180 5.98 -13.23 -4.92
N LEU A 181 6.53 -12.55 -3.91
CA LEU A 181 6.66 -11.08 -3.91
C LEU A 181 7.88 -10.60 -4.72
N MET A 182 8.96 -11.38 -4.79
CA MET A 182 10.23 -10.92 -5.38
C MET A 182 10.16 -10.49 -6.85
N PRO A 183 9.37 -11.11 -7.75
CA PRO A 183 9.26 -10.61 -9.12
C PRO A 183 8.76 -9.17 -9.21
N PHE A 184 7.82 -8.78 -8.35
CA PHE A 184 7.33 -7.40 -8.25
C PHE A 184 8.42 -6.46 -7.71
N VAL A 185 9.16 -6.88 -6.68
CA VAL A 185 10.24 -6.08 -6.09
C VAL A 185 11.38 -5.88 -7.10
N ALA A 186 11.78 -6.95 -7.81
CA ALA A 186 12.77 -6.89 -8.86
C ALA A 186 12.33 -6.00 -10.03
N ALA A 187 11.08 -6.13 -10.49
CA ALA A 187 10.53 -5.26 -11.52
C ALA A 187 10.53 -3.79 -11.07
N SER A 188 10.20 -3.54 -9.80
CA SER A 188 10.17 -2.19 -9.26
C SER A 188 11.57 -1.56 -9.17
N ALA A 189 12.57 -2.31 -8.70
CA ALA A 189 13.95 -1.85 -8.66
C ALA A 189 14.53 -1.65 -10.08
N ASN A 190 14.13 -2.46 -11.04
CA ASN A 190 14.62 -2.41 -12.42
C ASN A 190 13.64 -1.70 -13.37
N ARG A 191 13.16 -0.53 -12.92
CA ARG A 191 12.36 0.44 -13.71
C ARG A 191 11.21 -0.19 -14.51
N GLY A 192 10.49 -1.11 -13.88
CA GLY A 192 9.30 -1.79 -14.43
C GLY A 192 9.58 -3.11 -15.14
N ARG A 193 10.78 -3.71 -15.05
CA ARG A 193 11.14 -4.94 -15.77
C ARG A 193 11.72 -6.04 -14.89
N THR A 194 11.28 -7.28 -15.05
CA THR A 194 11.90 -8.45 -14.42
C THR A 194 11.98 -9.60 -15.43
N GLY A 195 13.18 -10.17 -15.60
CA GLY A 195 13.44 -11.13 -16.68
C GLY A 195 13.02 -10.59 -18.05
N SER A 196 12.20 -11.36 -18.77
CA SER A 196 11.61 -10.97 -20.06
C SER A 196 10.32 -10.14 -19.94
N HIS A 197 9.78 -9.97 -18.73
CA HIS A 197 8.49 -9.33 -18.51
C HIS A 197 8.62 -7.85 -18.17
N ARG A 198 7.66 -7.06 -18.64
CA ARG A 198 7.51 -5.64 -18.31
C ARG A 198 6.22 -5.46 -17.53
N MET A 199 6.35 -5.00 -16.29
CA MET A 199 5.25 -4.62 -15.39
C MET A 199 4.69 -3.23 -15.75
N LEU A 200 5.57 -2.27 -15.99
CA LEU A 200 5.26 -0.90 -16.38
C LEU A 200 6.29 -0.40 -17.40
N ALA A 201 5.91 0.58 -18.22
CA ALA A 201 6.85 1.37 -18.98
C ALA A 201 7.76 2.15 -18.02
N GLU A 202 9.01 2.36 -18.47
CA GLU A 202 10.03 3.03 -17.67
C GLU A 202 9.61 4.45 -17.23
N PRO A 203 9.03 5.30 -18.11
CA PRO A 203 8.54 6.61 -17.67
C PRO A 203 7.48 6.55 -16.56
N SER A 204 6.59 5.56 -16.60
CA SER A 204 5.55 5.40 -15.58
C SER A 204 6.11 4.87 -14.26
N MET A 205 7.12 3.99 -14.31
CA MET A 205 7.83 3.58 -13.10
C MET A 205 8.63 4.75 -12.51
N ASP A 206 9.32 5.53 -13.34
CA ASP A 206 10.04 6.72 -12.90
C ASP A 206 9.13 7.74 -12.22
N GLU A 207 7.92 7.94 -12.76
CA GLU A 207 6.92 8.80 -12.14
C GLU A 207 6.51 8.28 -10.76
N MET A 208 6.32 6.96 -10.60
CA MET A 208 6.03 6.37 -9.29
C MET A 208 7.18 6.58 -8.29
N LEU A 209 8.42 6.50 -8.78
CA LEU A 209 9.64 6.59 -8.00
C LEU A 209 10.18 8.03 -7.88
N HIS A 210 9.49 9.02 -8.43
CA HIS A 210 9.85 10.42 -8.28
C HIS A 210 9.47 10.94 -6.90
N MET A 211 10.44 10.92 -5.99
CA MET A 211 10.25 11.29 -4.58
C MET A 211 10.13 12.81 -4.40
N GLN A 212 9.05 13.23 -3.73
CA GLN A 212 8.77 14.63 -3.38
C GLN A 212 8.66 14.79 -1.86
N LYS A 213 8.88 16.00 -1.35
CA LYS A 213 8.67 16.35 0.07
C LYS A 213 7.43 17.22 0.24
N PRO A 214 6.22 16.64 0.28
CA PRO A 214 5.01 17.42 0.46
C PRO A 214 4.95 18.07 1.86
N PRO A 215 4.18 19.17 2.03
CA PRO A 215 3.92 19.73 3.35
C PRO A 215 3.31 18.68 4.28
N GLY A 216 3.75 18.64 5.54
CA GLY A 216 3.27 17.67 6.52
C GLY A 216 3.91 16.28 6.44
N LEU A 217 4.84 16.03 5.50
CA LEU A 217 5.57 14.77 5.45
C LEU A 217 6.31 14.55 6.79
N PRO A 218 6.14 13.39 7.46
CA PRO A 218 6.82 13.09 8.71
C PRO A 218 8.34 13.17 8.58
N VAL A 219 9.01 13.68 9.61
CA VAL A 219 10.47 13.93 9.61
C VAL A 219 11.34 12.69 9.38
N TRP A 220 10.79 11.49 9.61
CA TRP A 220 11.49 10.23 9.38
C TRP A 220 11.41 9.74 7.92
N LEU A 221 10.58 10.39 7.10
CA LEU A 221 10.54 10.25 5.65
C LEU A 221 11.31 11.37 4.98
N THR A 222 12.05 11.02 3.93
CA THR A 222 12.77 11.96 3.05
C THR A 222 12.04 12.19 1.74
N GLY A 223 11.01 11.40 1.43
CA GLY A 223 10.21 11.61 0.24
C GLY A 223 8.97 10.71 0.16
N GLN A 224 8.05 11.09 -0.71
CA GLN A 224 6.85 10.37 -1.09
C GLN A 224 6.71 10.43 -2.61
N GLY A 225 6.54 9.28 -3.24
CA GLY A 225 6.15 9.15 -4.64
C GLY A 225 4.72 8.60 -4.77
N LEU A 226 4.42 7.98 -5.91
CA LEU A 226 3.12 7.34 -6.12
C LEU A 226 3.18 5.89 -5.64
N GLY A 227 2.66 5.59 -4.45
CA GLY A 227 2.72 4.22 -3.91
C GLY A 227 4.02 3.83 -3.24
N TRP A 228 5.01 4.72 -3.19
CA TRP A 228 6.32 4.48 -2.59
C TRP A 228 6.71 5.63 -1.68
N MET A 229 7.45 5.31 -0.62
CA MET A 229 8.02 6.29 0.30
C MET A 229 9.54 6.25 0.20
N GLU A 230 10.20 7.25 0.77
CA GLU A 230 11.64 7.28 0.92
C GLU A 230 11.98 7.69 2.35
N SER A 231 12.96 7.02 2.94
CA SER A 231 13.46 7.34 4.28
C SER A 231 14.97 7.28 4.30
N GLU A 232 15.58 7.92 5.30
CA GLU A 232 17.03 7.85 5.49
C GLU A 232 17.52 6.40 5.58
N GLY A 233 18.52 6.09 4.75
CA GLY A 233 19.35 4.89 4.83
C GLY A 233 20.80 5.28 5.17
N GLU A 234 21.67 4.29 5.46
CA GLU A 234 23.09 4.61 5.65
C GLU A 234 23.73 5.02 4.32
N GLY A 235 24.30 6.22 4.28
CA GLY A 235 25.01 6.80 3.15
C GLY A 235 24.12 7.58 2.18
N ALA A 236 22.88 7.14 1.94
CA ALA A 236 21.90 7.89 1.14
C ALA A 236 20.45 7.44 1.45
N PRO A 237 19.45 8.27 1.13
CA PRO A 237 18.05 7.88 1.16
C PRO A 237 17.77 6.60 0.38
N ARG A 238 16.74 5.86 0.80
CA ARG A 238 16.30 4.64 0.12
C ARG A 238 14.80 4.69 -0.12
N ILE A 239 14.42 4.44 -1.37
CA ILE A 239 13.02 4.18 -1.73
C ILE A 239 12.62 2.89 -1.03
N ASN A 240 11.45 2.90 -0.40
CA ASN A 240 10.97 1.77 0.36
C ASN A 240 9.44 1.78 0.48
N HIS A 241 8.91 0.69 1.03
CA HIS A 241 7.58 0.66 1.62
C HIS A 241 7.61 -0.28 2.82
N TRP A 242 7.08 0.16 3.95
CA TRP A 242 6.92 -0.70 5.13
C TRP A 242 5.46 -1.14 5.23
N GLY A 243 5.23 -2.34 5.73
CA GLY A 243 3.90 -2.87 6.00
C GLY A 243 3.81 -3.28 7.46
N GLY A 244 2.72 -2.96 8.12
CA GLY A 244 2.50 -3.33 9.51
C GLY A 244 1.02 -3.60 9.73
N ASP A 245 0.74 -4.75 10.30
CA ASP A 245 -0.58 -5.18 10.75
C ASP A 245 -0.42 -5.96 12.06
N PRO A 246 -1.49 -6.21 12.82
CA PRO A 246 -1.41 -7.02 14.03
C PRO A 246 -0.66 -8.34 13.82
N GLY A 247 0.45 -8.48 14.52
CA GLY A 247 1.36 -9.61 14.49
C GLY A 247 2.15 -9.82 13.20
N VAL A 248 2.33 -8.80 12.36
CA VAL A 248 3.17 -8.87 11.15
C VAL A 248 3.86 -7.53 10.87
N PHE A 249 5.08 -7.59 10.35
CA PHE A 249 5.75 -6.42 9.83
C PHE A 249 6.65 -6.79 8.65
N THR A 250 6.66 -5.95 7.63
CA THR A 250 7.35 -6.17 6.37
C THR A 250 8.04 -4.90 5.91
N ALA A 251 9.10 -5.05 5.12
CA ALA A 251 9.78 -3.94 4.50
C ALA A 251 10.29 -4.34 3.11
N VAL A 252 10.00 -3.50 2.13
CA VAL A 252 10.63 -3.53 0.80
C VAL A 252 11.52 -2.31 0.66
N TYR A 253 12.72 -2.49 0.13
CA TYR A 253 13.63 -1.41 -0.24
C TYR A 253 14.03 -1.55 -1.71
N LEU A 254 14.17 -0.41 -2.39
CA LEU A 254 14.56 -0.33 -3.79
C LEU A 254 15.76 0.62 -3.94
N ASP A 255 16.66 0.25 -4.85
CA ASP A 255 17.70 1.11 -5.38
C ASP A 255 17.75 0.96 -6.90
N PRO A 256 17.05 1.83 -7.65
CA PRO A 256 17.04 1.76 -9.10
C PRO A 256 18.39 2.03 -9.77
N ALA A 257 19.30 2.73 -9.09
CA ALA A 257 20.63 3.02 -9.64
C ALA A 257 21.49 1.76 -9.75
N THR A 258 21.33 0.83 -8.81
CA THR A 258 22.02 -0.47 -8.81
C THR A 258 21.10 -1.62 -9.23
N THR A 259 19.85 -1.33 -9.61
CA THR A 259 18.79 -2.33 -9.87
C THR A 259 18.55 -3.32 -8.72
N THR A 260 18.84 -2.90 -7.49
CA THR A 260 18.74 -3.74 -6.30
C THR A 260 17.38 -3.60 -5.63
N GLY A 261 16.74 -4.73 -5.34
CA GLY A 261 15.51 -4.79 -4.55
C GLY A 261 15.65 -5.76 -3.38
N ILE A 262 15.18 -5.38 -2.20
CA ILE A 262 15.22 -6.18 -0.98
C ILE A 262 13.81 -6.29 -0.42
N ALA A 263 13.40 -7.48 -0.01
CA ALA A 263 12.18 -7.70 0.77
C ALA A 263 12.52 -8.45 2.05
N ILE A 264 11.92 -8.00 3.17
CA ILE A 264 12.05 -8.60 4.49
C ILE A 264 10.64 -8.78 5.04
N LEU A 265 10.28 -10.02 5.38
CA LEU A 265 8.97 -10.36 5.95
C LEU A 265 9.16 -10.95 7.34
N THR A 266 8.43 -10.45 8.33
CA THR A 266 8.42 -10.99 9.69
C THR A 266 7.00 -11.23 10.15
N ASN A 267 6.75 -12.34 10.83
CA ASN A 267 5.46 -12.69 11.40
C ASN A 267 5.31 -12.18 12.85
N GLY A 268 5.81 -10.97 13.12
CA GLY A 268 5.60 -10.31 14.40
C GLY A 268 5.45 -8.81 14.26
N SER A 269 4.71 -8.20 15.18
CA SER A 269 4.54 -6.74 15.23
C SER A 269 5.86 -6.02 15.45
N ALA A 270 5.99 -4.85 14.83
CA ALA A 270 7.22 -4.09 14.91
C ALA A 270 7.41 -3.35 16.24
N THR A 271 8.44 -3.75 16.97
CA THR A 271 9.05 -2.96 18.04
C THR A 271 10.14 -2.03 17.50
N ALA A 272 10.57 -1.04 18.29
CA ALA A 272 11.72 -0.18 17.92
C ALA A 272 12.99 -1.01 17.62
N SER A 273 13.25 -2.05 18.40
CA SER A 273 14.40 -2.95 18.19
C SER A 273 14.28 -3.76 16.90
N SER A 274 13.09 -4.30 16.59
CA SER A 274 12.85 -5.03 15.34
C SER A 274 13.01 -4.13 14.10
N LYS A 275 12.53 -2.88 14.14
CA LYS A 275 12.73 -1.90 13.06
C LYS A 275 14.20 -1.60 12.85
N ALA A 276 14.97 -1.43 13.94
CA ALA A 276 16.42 -1.25 13.86
C ALA A 276 17.12 -2.47 13.26
N ALA A 277 16.73 -3.69 13.65
CA ALA A 277 17.26 -4.92 13.10
C ALA A 277 16.96 -5.06 11.60
N ILE A 278 15.72 -4.77 11.16
CA ILE A 278 15.32 -4.79 9.75
C ILE A 278 16.17 -3.82 8.92
N LYS A 279 16.36 -2.59 9.42
CA LYS A 279 17.25 -1.61 8.78
C LYS A 279 18.69 -2.13 8.67
N ALA A 280 19.21 -2.77 9.72
CA ALA A 280 20.55 -3.34 9.72
C ALA A 280 20.68 -4.53 8.74
N ILE A 281 19.67 -5.38 8.64
CA ILE A 281 19.61 -6.50 7.67
C ILE A 281 19.59 -5.94 6.25
N ALA A 282 18.67 -5.01 5.95
CA ALA A 282 18.55 -4.38 4.64
C ALA A 282 19.88 -3.74 4.20
N ARG A 283 20.56 -3.05 5.12
CA ARG A 283 21.89 -2.49 4.87
C ARG A 283 22.92 -3.55 4.49
N LYS A 284 23.03 -4.63 5.26
CA LYS A 284 23.96 -5.73 4.93
C LYS A 284 23.66 -6.32 3.56
N LEU A 285 22.39 -6.50 3.22
CA LEU A 285 21.97 -7.00 1.92
C LEU A 285 22.33 -6.05 0.77
N PHE A 286 22.19 -4.74 0.94
CA PHE A 286 22.66 -3.76 -0.05
C PHE A 286 24.19 -3.82 -0.24
N THR A 287 24.96 -3.94 0.84
CA THR A 287 26.43 -4.07 0.74
C THR A 287 26.83 -5.35 0.00
N LEU A 288 26.14 -6.46 0.26
CA LEU A 288 26.40 -7.74 -0.42
C LEU A 288 26.00 -7.69 -1.89
N GLY A 289 24.85 -7.07 -2.22
CA GLY A 289 24.39 -6.91 -3.60
C GLY A 289 25.40 -6.13 -4.45
N ASN A 290 25.89 -5.00 -3.92
CA ASN A 290 26.89 -4.17 -4.62
C ASN A 290 28.25 -4.85 -4.79
N ALA A 291 28.57 -5.88 -4.00
CA ALA A 291 29.80 -6.65 -4.14
C ALA A 291 29.70 -7.75 -5.20
N LEU A 292 28.49 -8.10 -5.65
CA LEU A 292 28.21 -9.14 -6.64
C LEU A 292 27.97 -8.58 -8.06
N SER A 293 27.76 -7.26 -8.17
CA SER A 293 27.57 -6.50 -9.41
C SER A 293 28.88 -5.92 -9.94
#